data_AF-A0A645B2P0-F1
#
_entry.id   AF-A0A645B2P0-F1
#
_cell.length_a   1.000
_cell.length_b   1.000
_cell.length_c   1.000
_cell.angle_alpha   90.00
_cell.angle_beta   90.00
_cell.angle_gamma   90.00
#
_symmetry.space_group_name_H-M   'P 1'
#
loop_
_entity.id
_entity.type
_entity.pdbx_description
1 polymer ?
#
loop_
_entity_poly.entity_id
_entity_poly.type
_entity_poly.pdbx_seq_one_letter_code
_entity_poly.pdbx_strand_id
1 'polypeptide(L)'
;MAGIGGGIYSNNASTNIISIVSGCLIENNRATNSSHGGGGVRTQGTGAGTTDVINCIIRGNKGLATDGVTLIRGGAISTNNPNCNFNNCLIYNNEGTSAISSAGGNFTNITVVNNVGQFWINSVTAPYTITNSIVWGNKTDATGTTNTGITSNTTNTNVVINNTAVYPGLAPDAYTQADNIALELSNDSQEGTKGPGFVTPTTFWGAPTNSEQTTEYLAADWNIKYTSGCLNLGKTIAAVTTDLSGVSRPQGASYDIGAYELPYFNTTVTFNTGGTVNALTSGDVLAEPKGKPLAFTITPSAGQQVASVKYNNVEVKEELVDGVYTAPALTANATLVVEFSATTSVNEINSGLVCFANGNSIEICGMKAGEEINVYSITGAALFTQKAVNNTVNVPVTRGIYLVKVANQVKKVVVD
;
A
#
# COMPACT_ATOMS: atom_id res chain seq x y z
N MET A 1 -6.57 6.36 -43.21
CA MET A 1 -6.97 5.30 -42.26
C MET A 1 -6.46 3.98 -42.81
N ALA A 2 -5.78 3.18 -41.99
CA ALA A 2 -5.33 1.86 -42.41
C ALA A 2 -6.54 0.91 -42.49
N GLY A 3 -6.55 0.02 -43.47
CA GLY A 3 -7.61 -0.99 -43.57
C GLY A 3 -7.60 -1.92 -42.35
N ILE A 4 -6.44 -2.39 -41.91
CA ILE A 4 -6.28 -3.32 -40.79
C ILE A 4 -5.07 -2.91 -39.94
N GLY A 5 -5.08 -3.20 -38.64
CA GLY A 5 -3.97 -2.87 -37.74
C GLY A 5 -3.76 -1.37 -37.69
N GLY A 6 -4.72 -0.63 -37.15
CA GLY A 6 -4.79 0.83 -37.23
C GLY A 6 -3.52 1.52 -36.73
N GLY A 7 -2.85 0.95 -35.72
CA GLY A 7 -1.51 1.35 -35.28
C GLY A 7 -0.43 0.39 -35.76
N ILE A 8 -0.47 -0.87 -35.29
CA ILE A 8 0.53 -1.90 -35.60
C ILE A 8 -0.13 -3.10 -36.28
N TYR A 9 0.49 -3.54 -37.38
CA TYR A 9 0.15 -4.79 -38.05
C TYR A 9 1.37 -5.71 -38.13
N SER A 10 1.29 -6.87 -37.47
CA SER A 10 2.30 -7.93 -37.55
C SER A 10 1.73 -9.13 -38.31
N ASN A 11 2.42 -9.56 -39.37
CA ASN A 11 2.04 -10.72 -40.17
C ASN A 11 3.18 -11.74 -40.24
N ASN A 12 3.24 -12.66 -39.28
CA ASN A 12 4.33 -13.61 -39.13
C ASN A 12 3.92 -14.98 -39.69
N ALA A 13 3.96 -15.10 -41.02
CA ALA A 13 3.60 -16.33 -41.73
C ALA A 13 4.76 -17.33 -41.88
N SER A 14 6.00 -16.97 -41.51
CA SER A 14 7.17 -17.85 -41.62
C SER A 14 7.70 -18.26 -40.24
N THR A 15 8.33 -19.43 -40.15
CA THR A 15 8.72 -20.08 -38.88
C THR A 15 9.85 -19.40 -38.11
N ASN A 16 10.57 -18.46 -38.74
CA ASN A 16 11.80 -17.87 -38.18
C ASN A 16 11.68 -16.37 -37.88
N ILE A 17 10.47 -15.80 -37.93
CA ILE A 17 10.26 -14.37 -37.65
C ILE A 17 9.66 -14.21 -36.27
N ILE A 18 10.35 -13.43 -35.44
CA ILE A 18 9.85 -12.92 -34.16
C ILE A 18 9.67 -11.42 -34.33
N SER A 19 8.43 -10.95 -34.18
CA SER A 19 8.12 -9.51 -34.13
C SER A 19 8.00 -9.09 -32.67
N ILE A 20 8.81 -8.12 -32.24
CA ILE A 20 8.78 -7.60 -30.88
C ILE A 20 8.30 -6.15 -30.93
N VAL A 21 7.22 -5.88 -30.19
CA VAL A 21 6.72 -4.54 -29.90
C VAL A 21 6.88 -4.32 -28.41
N SER A 22 7.75 -3.41 -27.99
CA SER A 22 8.02 -3.21 -26.56
C SER A 22 8.12 -1.75 -26.16
N GLY A 23 7.60 -1.42 -24.98
CA GLY A 23 7.68 -0.07 -24.41
C GLY A 23 6.89 0.98 -25.19
N CYS A 24 5.95 0.55 -26.05
CA CYS A 24 5.22 1.44 -26.94
C CYS A 24 3.92 1.94 -26.33
N LEU A 25 3.59 3.20 -26.62
CA LEU A 25 2.24 3.77 -26.52
C LEU A 25 1.56 3.69 -27.89
N ILE A 26 0.44 2.99 -27.97
CA ILE A 26 -0.32 2.75 -29.20
C ILE A 26 -1.71 3.34 -28.99
N GLU A 27 -1.91 4.56 -29.47
CA GLU A 27 -3.12 5.31 -29.14
C GLU A 27 -3.81 6.02 -30.30
N ASN A 28 -5.13 6.21 -30.14
CA ASN A 28 -5.98 6.99 -31.04
C ASN A 28 -5.98 6.52 -32.50
N ASN A 29 -5.64 5.26 -32.73
CA ASN A 29 -5.61 4.65 -34.05
C ASN A 29 -6.99 4.16 -34.48
N ARG A 30 -7.19 4.06 -35.80
CA ARG A 30 -8.46 3.63 -36.41
C ARG A 30 -8.19 2.60 -37.50
N ALA A 31 -8.75 1.42 -37.37
CA ALA A 31 -8.83 0.43 -38.44
C ALA A 31 -10.19 0.52 -39.13
N THR A 32 -10.22 0.63 -40.46
CA THR A 32 -11.45 0.70 -41.27
C THR A 32 -11.55 -0.49 -42.23
N ASN A 33 -12.16 -1.60 -41.80
CA ASN A 33 -12.35 -2.82 -42.61
C ASN A 33 -13.70 -3.46 -42.32
N SER A 34 -14.24 -4.29 -43.20
CA SER A 34 -15.56 -4.92 -43.02
C SER A 34 -15.60 -6.11 -42.05
N SER A 35 -14.47 -6.65 -41.58
CA SER A 35 -14.44 -7.95 -40.89
C SER A 35 -13.55 -8.01 -39.64
N HIS A 36 -12.46 -7.25 -39.58
CA HIS A 36 -11.54 -7.29 -38.44
C HIS A 36 -10.86 -5.94 -38.21
N GLY A 37 -10.96 -5.41 -36.99
CA GLY A 37 -10.66 -4.01 -36.70
C GLY A 37 -9.65 -3.81 -35.58
N GLY A 38 -8.51 -4.51 -35.62
CA GLY A 38 -7.36 -4.30 -34.72
C GLY A 38 -6.93 -2.84 -34.69
N GLY A 39 -7.65 -1.99 -33.97
CA GLY A 39 -7.55 -0.54 -34.06
C GLY A 39 -6.18 -0.10 -33.57
N GLY A 40 -5.73 -0.66 -32.45
CA GLY A 40 -4.35 -0.54 -31.97
C GLY A 40 -3.44 -1.56 -32.65
N VAL A 41 -3.57 -2.83 -32.27
CA VAL A 41 -2.67 -3.91 -32.70
C VAL A 41 -3.43 -5.00 -33.44
N ARG A 42 -2.87 -5.44 -34.58
CA ARG A 42 -3.31 -6.66 -35.25
C ARG A 42 -2.15 -7.63 -35.41
N THR A 43 -2.38 -8.87 -34.99
CA THR A 43 -1.48 -9.99 -35.26
C THR A 43 -2.13 -10.99 -36.22
N GLN A 44 -1.37 -11.41 -37.22
CA GLN A 44 -1.80 -12.30 -38.29
C GLN A 44 -0.64 -13.21 -38.71
N GLY A 45 -0.94 -14.28 -39.44
CA GLY A 45 0.03 -15.20 -40.01
C GLY A 45 -0.34 -16.63 -39.64
N THR A 46 -0.26 -17.58 -40.57
CA THR A 46 -0.57 -19.00 -40.33
C THR A 46 0.67 -19.83 -40.03
N GLY A 47 1.85 -19.19 -39.91
CA GLY A 47 3.13 -19.85 -39.67
C GLY A 47 3.53 -19.89 -38.19
N ALA A 48 4.67 -20.52 -37.92
CA ALA A 48 5.20 -20.68 -36.56
C ALA A 48 5.90 -19.44 -35.98
N GLY A 49 5.99 -18.34 -36.74
CA GLY A 49 6.56 -17.09 -36.24
C GLY A 49 5.70 -16.48 -35.12
N THR A 50 6.33 -15.78 -34.19
CA THR A 50 5.69 -15.24 -32.99
C THR A 50 5.59 -13.71 -33.03
N THR A 51 4.54 -13.15 -32.44
CA THR A 51 4.48 -11.70 -32.16
C THR A 51 4.41 -11.47 -30.65
N ASP A 52 5.41 -10.79 -30.11
CA ASP A 52 5.52 -10.44 -28.71
C ASP A 52 5.23 -8.95 -28.51
N VAL A 53 4.23 -8.64 -27.69
CA VAL A 53 3.86 -7.29 -27.30
C VAL A 53 4.09 -7.15 -25.80
N ILE A 54 5.05 -6.34 -25.39
CA ILE A 54 5.61 -6.36 -24.03
C ILE A 54 5.70 -4.96 -23.46
N ASN A 55 5.19 -4.73 -22.25
CA ASN A 55 5.28 -3.43 -21.58
C ASN A 55 4.68 -2.29 -22.45
N CYS A 56 3.52 -2.55 -23.06
CA CYS A 56 2.85 -1.60 -23.95
C CYS A 56 1.57 -1.02 -23.33
N ILE A 57 1.27 0.22 -23.68
CA ILE A 57 0.00 0.88 -23.39
C ILE A 57 -0.80 0.98 -24.68
N ILE A 58 -2.01 0.42 -24.72
CA ILE A 58 -2.89 0.39 -25.89
C ILE A 58 -4.21 1.08 -25.51
N ARG A 59 -4.44 2.30 -26.00
CA ARG A 59 -5.57 3.13 -25.53
C ARG A 59 -6.24 3.99 -26.59
N GLY A 60 -7.50 4.33 -26.42
CA GLY A 60 -8.20 5.28 -27.32
C GLY A 60 -8.36 4.79 -28.76
N ASN A 61 -8.05 3.52 -29.06
CA ASN A 61 -8.11 3.00 -30.43
C ASN A 61 -9.54 2.57 -30.79
N LYS A 62 -9.87 2.63 -32.08
CA LYS A 62 -11.18 2.21 -32.61
C LYS A 62 -11.08 1.17 -33.72
N GLY A 63 -11.94 0.15 -33.64
CA GLY A 63 -12.25 -0.75 -34.73
C GLY A 63 -13.51 -0.27 -35.43
N LEU A 64 -13.39 0.19 -36.68
CA LEU A 64 -14.50 0.74 -37.48
C LEU A 64 -14.70 -0.05 -38.77
N ALA A 65 -15.94 -0.10 -39.24
CA ALA A 65 -16.26 -0.59 -40.57
C ALA A 65 -15.74 0.40 -41.64
N THR A 66 -15.90 0.03 -42.91
CA THR A 66 -15.49 0.88 -44.04
C THR A 66 -16.24 2.22 -44.08
N ASP A 67 -17.42 2.32 -43.46
CA ASP A 67 -18.17 3.56 -43.31
C ASP A 67 -17.52 4.56 -42.33
N GLY A 68 -16.50 4.14 -41.57
CA GLY A 68 -15.78 4.96 -40.61
C GLY A 68 -16.57 5.31 -39.35
N VAL A 69 -17.73 4.71 -39.12
CA VAL A 69 -18.63 5.02 -38.00
C VAL A 69 -19.07 3.76 -37.26
N THR A 70 -19.41 2.70 -37.98
CA THR A 70 -19.93 1.46 -37.38
C THR A 70 -18.80 0.72 -36.67
N LEU A 71 -19.00 0.38 -35.39
CA LEU A 71 -18.02 -0.39 -34.64
C LEU A 71 -17.89 -1.82 -35.17
N ILE A 72 -16.66 -2.33 -35.19
CA ILE A 72 -16.33 -3.73 -35.49
C ILE A 72 -15.44 -4.32 -34.39
N ARG A 73 -15.10 -5.60 -34.55
CA ARG A 73 -14.35 -6.38 -33.56
C ARG A 73 -12.90 -5.92 -33.43
N GLY A 74 -12.37 -5.99 -32.21
CA GLY A 74 -10.95 -5.83 -31.90
C GLY A 74 -10.46 -4.38 -31.82
N GLY A 75 -11.25 -3.48 -31.21
CA GLY A 75 -10.92 -2.04 -31.15
C GLY A 75 -9.52 -1.73 -30.61
N ALA A 76 -9.06 -2.48 -29.60
CA ALA A 76 -7.68 -2.45 -29.14
C ALA A 76 -6.82 -3.44 -29.91
N ILE A 77 -7.19 -4.72 -29.86
CA ILE A 77 -6.38 -5.85 -30.33
C ILE A 77 -7.24 -6.79 -31.18
N SER A 78 -6.69 -7.22 -32.31
CA SER A 78 -7.24 -8.33 -33.10
C SER A 78 -6.15 -9.35 -33.39
N THR A 79 -6.31 -10.59 -32.93
CA THR A 79 -5.39 -11.69 -33.25
C THR A 79 -6.07 -12.69 -34.19
N ASN A 80 -5.31 -13.21 -35.15
CA ASN A 80 -5.72 -14.29 -36.05
C ASN A 80 -4.68 -15.44 -36.08
N ASN A 81 -3.88 -15.57 -35.02
CA ASN A 81 -2.84 -16.57 -34.87
C ASN A 81 -2.64 -16.85 -33.37
N PRO A 82 -2.57 -18.12 -32.93
CA PRO A 82 -2.23 -18.47 -31.56
C PRO A 82 -0.79 -18.12 -31.13
N ASN A 83 0.12 -17.90 -32.08
CA ASN A 83 1.53 -17.59 -31.79
C ASN A 83 1.75 -16.10 -31.48
N CYS A 84 1.03 -15.57 -30.49
CA CYS A 84 1.24 -14.21 -30.01
C CYS A 84 1.22 -14.13 -28.50
N ASN A 85 2.07 -13.27 -27.94
CA ASN A 85 2.24 -13.09 -26.51
C ASN A 85 2.05 -11.61 -26.16
N PHE A 86 1.20 -11.33 -25.18
CA PHE A 86 0.97 -10.00 -24.63
C PHE A 86 1.35 -10.03 -23.15
N ASN A 87 2.41 -9.33 -22.78
CA ASN A 87 2.97 -9.37 -21.44
C ASN A 87 3.05 -7.97 -20.84
N ASN A 88 2.57 -7.80 -19.60
CA ASN A 88 2.62 -6.53 -18.87
C ASN A 88 2.00 -5.35 -19.65
N CYS A 89 0.89 -5.59 -20.36
CA CYS A 89 0.25 -4.55 -21.17
C CYS A 89 -0.94 -3.92 -20.44
N LEU A 90 -1.06 -2.60 -20.55
CA LEU A 90 -2.24 -1.86 -20.14
C LEU A 90 -3.11 -1.55 -21.38
N ILE A 91 -4.36 -2.00 -21.36
CA ILE A 91 -5.29 -1.92 -22.49
C ILE A 91 -6.58 -1.25 -22.00
N TYR A 92 -6.77 0.03 -22.32
CA TYR A 92 -7.88 0.79 -21.73
C TYR A 92 -8.51 1.81 -22.65
N ASN A 93 -9.79 2.10 -22.42
CA ASN A 93 -10.54 3.11 -23.18
C ASN A 93 -10.43 2.94 -24.71
N ASN A 94 -10.44 1.69 -25.21
CA ASN A 94 -10.55 1.38 -26.64
C ASN A 94 -12.00 1.06 -27.00
N GLU A 95 -12.36 1.15 -28.28
CA GLU A 95 -13.74 1.02 -28.74
C GLU A 95 -13.91 0.08 -29.93
N GLY A 96 -14.75 -0.93 -29.75
CA GLY A 96 -15.19 -1.84 -30.80
C GLY A 96 -16.35 -2.72 -30.30
N THR A 97 -16.90 -3.58 -31.16
CA THR A 97 -17.86 -4.61 -30.69
C THR A 97 -17.19 -5.64 -29.78
N SER A 98 -15.86 -5.70 -29.82
CA SER A 98 -14.99 -6.29 -28.81
C SER A 98 -13.76 -5.37 -28.67
N ALA A 99 -13.26 -5.19 -27.46
CA ALA A 99 -12.02 -4.47 -27.24
C ALA A 99 -10.84 -5.33 -27.71
N ILE A 100 -10.88 -6.61 -27.34
CA ILE A 100 -9.92 -7.62 -27.79
C ILE A 100 -10.71 -8.70 -28.52
N SER A 101 -10.38 -8.96 -29.78
CA SER A 101 -10.91 -10.10 -30.54
C SER A 101 -9.75 -11.04 -30.83
N SER A 102 -9.66 -12.10 -30.03
CA SER A 102 -8.49 -12.98 -30.06
C SER A 102 -8.87 -14.35 -30.62
N ALA A 103 -8.08 -14.84 -31.57
CA ALA A 103 -8.12 -16.19 -32.17
C ALA A 103 -6.95 -17.06 -31.67
N GLY A 104 -6.64 -16.94 -30.39
CA GLY A 104 -5.54 -17.62 -29.69
C GLY A 104 -4.49 -16.63 -29.19
N GLY A 105 -3.57 -17.12 -28.36
CA GLY A 105 -2.47 -16.33 -27.81
C GLY A 105 -2.34 -16.42 -26.30
N ASN A 106 -1.23 -15.91 -25.79
CA ASN A 106 -0.91 -15.86 -24.38
C ASN A 106 -0.98 -14.42 -23.88
N PHE A 107 -1.71 -14.20 -22.79
CA PHE A 107 -1.94 -12.91 -22.17
C PHE A 107 -1.55 -13.01 -20.69
N THR A 108 -0.45 -12.35 -20.33
CA THR A 108 0.16 -12.48 -19.01
C THR A 108 0.32 -11.10 -18.39
N ASN A 109 -0.11 -10.94 -17.14
CA ASN A 109 -0.01 -9.67 -16.41
C ASN A 109 -0.61 -8.50 -17.21
N ILE A 110 -1.72 -8.70 -17.92
CA ILE A 110 -2.36 -7.60 -18.65
C ILE A 110 -3.47 -6.97 -17.80
N THR A 111 -3.73 -5.69 -18.03
CA THR A 111 -4.87 -4.97 -17.43
C THR A 111 -5.78 -4.47 -18.55
N VAL A 112 -7.00 -5.01 -18.66
CA VAL A 112 -7.99 -4.68 -19.70
C VAL A 112 -9.19 -3.99 -19.08
N VAL A 113 -9.24 -2.66 -19.20
CA VAL A 113 -10.13 -1.85 -18.37
C VAL A 113 -10.83 -0.71 -19.10
N ASN A 114 -12.07 -0.43 -18.73
CA ASN A 114 -12.90 0.66 -19.28
C ASN A 114 -12.96 0.74 -20.82
N ASN A 115 -12.84 -0.39 -21.50
CA ASN A 115 -13.04 -0.46 -22.93
C ASN A 115 -14.53 -0.59 -23.26
N VAL A 116 -14.90 -0.15 -24.46
CA VAL A 116 -16.15 -0.58 -25.11
C VAL A 116 -15.84 -1.84 -25.92
N GLY A 117 -16.56 -2.90 -25.58
CA GLY A 117 -16.40 -4.25 -26.08
C GLY A 117 -15.71 -5.18 -25.07
N GLN A 118 -16.08 -6.45 -25.10
CA GLN A 118 -15.46 -7.51 -24.29
C GLN A 118 -14.01 -7.85 -24.66
N PHE A 119 -13.36 -8.62 -23.79
CA PHE A 119 -12.32 -9.57 -24.21
C PHE A 119 -13.03 -10.77 -24.82
N TRP A 120 -12.97 -10.89 -26.13
CA TRP A 120 -13.68 -11.91 -26.88
C TRP A 120 -12.76 -13.03 -27.37
N ILE A 121 -13.05 -14.24 -26.92
CA ILE A 121 -12.47 -15.50 -27.38
C ILE A 121 -13.26 -15.96 -28.61
N ASN A 122 -12.68 -15.80 -29.81
CA ASN A 122 -13.39 -15.96 -31.08
C ASN A 122 -13.04 -17.23 -31.88
N SER A 123 -12.20 -18.12 -31.34
CA SER A 123 -11.81 -19.39 -31.99
C SER A 123 -12.34 -20.60 -31.23
N VAL A 124 -12.78 -21.61 -31.98
CA VAL A 124 -13.30 -22.88 -31.44
C VAL A 124 -12.22 -23.89 -31.08
N THR A 125 -10.98 -23.70 -31.55
CA THR A 125 -9.90 -24.68 -31.40
C THR A 125 -8.55 -24.09 -30.98
N ALA A 126 -8.31 -22.79 -31.20
CA ALA A 126 -7.02 -22.19 -30.88
C ALA A 126 -6.78 -22.19 -29.36
N PRO A 127 -5.54 -22.42 -28.89
CA PRO A 127 -5.22 -22.32 -27.47
C PRO A 127 -5.18 -20.86 -27.00
N TYR A 128 -5.66 -20.63 -25.78
CA TYR A 128 -5.59 -19.35 -25.09
C TYR A 128 -5.05 -19.56 -23.69
N THR A 129 -4.12 -18.70 -23.29
CA THR A 129 -3.73 -18.61 -21.88
C THR A 129 -3.93 -17.18 -21.41
N ILE A 130 -4.71 -16.99 -20.35
CA ILE A 130 -4.83 -15.72 -19.65
C ILE A 130 -4.38 -15.97 -18.21
N THR A 131 -3.35 -15.26 -17.76
CA THR A 131 -2.76 -15.47 -16.44
C THR A 131 -2.40 -14.17 -15.76
N ASN A 132 -2.61 -14.09 -14.44
CA ASN A 132 -2.26 -12.93 -13.61
C ASN A 132 -2.80 -11.61 -14.17
N SER A 133 -3.97 -11.63 -14.80
CA SER A 133 -4.49 -10.48 -15.54
C SER A 133 -5.71 -9.87 -14.85
N ILE A 134 -5.98 -8.60 -15.11
CA ILE A 134 -7.20 -7.91 -14.69
C ILE A 134 -8.08 -7.67 -15.93
N VAL A 135 -9.36 -8.05 -15.88
CA VAL A 135 -10.37 -7.65 -16.86
C VAL A 135 -11.56 -7.06 -16.12
N TRP A 136 -11.72 -5.75 -16.16
CA TRP A 136 -12.68 -5.05 -15.29
C TRP A 136 -13.26 -3.79 -15.95
N GLY A 137 -14.50 -3.44 -15.61
CA GLY A 137 -15.10 -2.16 -16.01
C GLY A 137 -15.37 -2.01 -17.51
N ASN A 138 -15.17 -3.03 -18.34
CA ASN A 138 -15.50 -2.96 -19.76
C ASN A 138 -17.03 -2.98 -19.96
N LYS A 139 -17.50 -2.32 -21.02
CA LYS A 139 -18.93 -2.13 -21.31
C LYS A 139 -19.27 -2.60 -22.71
N THR A 140 -20.52 -2.97 -22.96
CA THR A 140 -20.97 -3.33 -24.32
C THR A 140 -20.98 -2.14 -25.27
N ASP A 141 -21.16 -0.93 -24.74
CA ASP A 141 -21.22 0.34 -25.46
C ASP A 141 -20.80 1.51 -24.56
N ALA A 142 -20.68 2.69 -25.15
CA ALA A 142 -20.24 3.91 -24.46
C ALA A 142 -21.28 4.48 -23.47
N THR A 143 -22.52 3.96 -23.43
CA THR A 143 -23.52 4.42 -22.45
C THR A 143 -23.19 3.97 -21.03
N GLY A 144 -22.36 2.93 -20.90
CA GLY A 144 -21.97 2.39 -19.60
C GLY A 144 -23.03 1.51 -18.94
N THR A 145 -24.12 1.18 -19.62
CA THR A 145 -25.26 0.45 -19.02
C THR A 145 -24.93 -1.00 -18.69
N THR A 146 -24.34 -1.74 -19.62
CA THR A 146 -24.13 -3.19 -19.49
C THR A 146 -22.65 -3.52 -19.36
N ASN A 147 -22.30 -4.20 -18.27
CA ASN A 147 -20.94 -4.69 -18.02
C ASN A 147 -20.63 -5.90 -18.90
N THR A 148 -19.37 -5.99 -19.32
CA THR A 148 -18.85 -7.15 -20.04
C THR A 148 -17.41 -7.41 -19.64
N GLY A 149 -16.96 -8.65 -19.80
CA GLY A 149 -15.67 -9.12 -19.32
C GLY A 149 -15.01 -10.05 -20.33
N ILE A 150 -14.64 -11.25 -19.89
CA ILE A 150 -14.15 -12.30 -20.77
C ILE A 150 -15.34 -13.14 -21.26
N THR A 151 -15.57 -13.17 -22.57
CA THR A 151 -16.67 -13.93 -23.16
C THR A 151 -16.18 -14.80 -24.31
N SER A 152 -16.93 -15.88 -24.55
CA SER A 152 -16.75 -16.76 -25.70
C SER A 152 -18.11 -17.06 -26.32
N ASN A 153 -18.14 -17.29 -27.63
CA ASN A 153 -19.28 -17.86 -28.33
C ASN A 153 -18.96 -19.26 -28.86
N THR A 154 -17.94 -19.91 -28.28
CA THR A 154 -17.39 -21.18 -28.75
C THR A 154 -17.36 -22.19 -27.61
N THR A 155 -17.35 -23.48 -27.95
CA THR A 155 -17.13 -24.57 -26.99
C THR A 155 -15.64 -24.90 -26.86
N ASN A 156 -14.76 -23.90 -26.98
CA ASN A 156 -13.33 -24.13 -27.06
C ASN A 156 -12.75 -24.58 -25.70
N THR A 157 -12.40 -25.86 -25.61
CA THR A 157 -11.84 -26.47 -24.40
C THR A 157 -10.34 -26.17 -24.20
N ASN A 158 -9.67 -25.53 -25.15
CA ASN A 158 -8.25 -25.18 -25.09
C ASN A 158 -7.99 -23.80 -24.46
N VAL A 159 -9.02 -23.19 -23.86
CA VAL A 159 -8.90 -21.93 -23.13
C VAL A 159 -8.54 -22.22 -21.67
N VAL A 160 -7.44 -21.63 -21.22
CA VAL A 160 -6.97 -21.67 -19.83
C VAL A 160 -6.96 -20.26 -19.25
N ILE A 161 -7.75 -20.02 -18.21
CA ILE A 161 -7.80 -18.74 -17.48
C ILE A 161 -7.43 -19.02 -16.04
N ASN A 162 -6.26 -18.57 -15.62
CA ASN A 162 -5.74 -18.84 -14.29
C ASN A 162 -5.36 -17.55 -13.57
N ASN A 163 -5.60 -17.50 -12.26
CA ASN A 163 -5.12 -16.41 -11.42
C ASN A 163 -5.46 -15.00 -11.95
N THR A 164 -6.62 -14.88 -12.58
CA THR A 164 -7.08 -13.68 -13.28
C THR A 164 -8.22 -13.06 -12.49
N ALA A 165 -8.14 -11.77 -12.25
CA ALA A 165 -9.17 -11.01 -11.57
C ALA A 165 -10.15 -10.43 -12.60
N VAL A 166 -11.43 -10.77 -12.50
CA VAL A 166 -12.43 -10.42 -13.52
C VAL A 166 -13.71 -9.85 -12.95
N TYR A 167 -14.28 -8.91 -13.69
CA TYR A 167 -15.68 -8.55 -13.59
C TYR A 167 -16.27 -8.25 -14.97
N PRO A 168 -17.44 -8.79 -15.33
CA PRO A 168 -18.22 -9.80 -14.58
C PRO A 168 -17.46 -11.13 -14.39
N GLY A 169 -17.92 -11.94 -13.42
CA GLY A 169 -17.34 -13.26 -13.14
C GLY A 169 -17.39 -14.21 -14.34
N LEU A 170 -16.44 -15.17 -14.38
CA LEU A 170 -16.37 -16.18 -15.44
C LEU A 170 -17.57 -17.13 -15.39
N ALA A 171 -17.99 -17.62 -16.56
CA ALA A 171 -18.99 -18.69 -16.64
C ALA A 171 -18.37 -20.03 -16.16
N PRO A 172 -19.04 -20.78 -15.24
CA PRO A 172 -18.46 -21.94 -14.55
C PRO A 172 -17.93 -23.07 -15.45
N ASP A 173 -18.48 -23.24 -16.64
CA ASP A 173 -18.21 -24.40 -17.52
C ASP A 173 -17.65 -24.02 -18.90
N ALA A 174 -17.25 -22.76 -19.08
CA ALA A 174 -16.78 -22.29 -20.38
C ALA A 174 -15.29 -22.56 -20.65
N TYR A 175 -14.48 -22.70 -19.59
CA TYR A 175 -13.02 -22.67 -19.67
C TYR A 175 -12.37 -23.64 -18.67
N THR A 176 -11.13 -24.03 -18.95
CA THR A 176 -10.26 -24.54 -17.87
C THR A 176 -9.87 -23.35 -17.00
N GLN A 177 -10.24 -23.37 -15.73
CA GLN A 177 -10.05 -22.22 -14.84
C GLN A 177 -9.58 -22.62 -13.44
N ALA A 178 -8.64 -21.85 -12.87
CA ALA A 178 -8.14 -22.05 -11.51
C ALA A 178 -7.71 -20.73 -10.86
N ASP A 179 -7.95 -20.61 -9.55
CA ASP A 179 -7.48 -19.50 -8.69
C ASP A 179 -7.89 -18.09 -9.18
N ASN A 180 -8.97 -17.97 -9.95
CA ASN A 180 -9.46 -16.69 -10.44
C ASN A 180 -10.20 -15.91 -9.35
N ILE A 181 -10.15 -14.59 -9.45
CA ILE A 181 -10.78 -13.68 -8.50
C ILE A 181 -12.00 -13.06 -9.16
N ALA A 182 -13.18 -13.23 -8.54
CA ALA A 182 -14.37 -12.49 -8.92
C ALA A 182 -14.31 -11.10 -8.27
N LEU A 183 -14.11 -10.08 -9.09
CA LEU A 183 -14.10 -8.68 -8.65
C LEU A 183 -15.53 -8.14 -8.51
N GLU A 184 -15.67 -7.05 -7.76
CA GLU A 184 -16.90 -6.25 -7.68
C GLU A 184 -16.97 -5.21 -8.79
N LEU A 185 -18.19 -4.67 -9.02
CA LEU A 185 -18.42 -3.60 -9.99
C LEU A 185 -17.67 -2.31 -9.63
N SER A 186 -17.55 -1.99 -8.35
CA SER A 186 -16.94 -0.75 -7.91
C SER A 186 -15.42 -0.87 -7.89
N ASN A 187 -14.72 0.24 -8.23
CA ASN A 187 -13.26 0.27 -8.20
C ASN A 187 -12.73 -0.01 -6.79
N ASP A 188 -13.36 0.62 -5.79
CA ASP A 188 -13.19 0.31 -4.38
C ASP A 188 -14.30 -0.63 -3.93
N SER A 189 -13.94 -1.73 -3.28
CA SER A 189 -14.91 -2.72 -2.82
C SER A 189 -15.73 -2.22 -1.64
N GLN A 190 -17.00 -2.62 -1.58
CA GLN A 190 -17.83 -2.43 -0.40
C GLN A 190 -17.58 -3.49 0.68
N GLU A 191 -17.14 -4.69 0.29
CA GLU A 191 -16.81 -5.79 1.22
C GLU A 191 -15.33 -5.80 1.65
N GLY A 192 -14.55 -4.81 1.21
CA GLY A 192 -13.10 -4.77 1.43
C GLY A 192 -12.37 -5.79 0.55
N THR A 193 -11.36 -5.33 -0.20
CA THR A 193 -10.45 -6.15 -1.03
C THR A 193 -11.09 -6.93 -2.19
N LYS A 194 -12.29 -6.62 -2.67
CA LYS A 194 -12.85 -7.25 -3.89
C LYS A 194 -12.90 -6.36 -5.13
N GLY A 195 -12.43 -5.12 -5.04
CA GLY A 195 -12.36 -4.18 -6.14
C GLY A 195 -10.94 -4.20 -6.70
N PRO A 196 -10.73 -3.87 -7.99
CA PRO A 196 -9.38 -3.78 -8.54
C PRO A 196 -8.55 -2.67 -7.86
N GLY A 197 -9.20 -1.70 -7.22
CA GLY A 197 -8.56 -0.70 -6.38
C GLY A 197 -7.59 0.20 -7.13
N PHE A 198 -7.90 0.62 -8.35
CA PHE A 198 -7.05 1.55 -9.11
C PHE A 198 -6.98 2.92 -8.44
N VAL A 199 -5.86 3.64 -8.63
CA VAL A 199 -5.61 4.97 -8.04
C VAL A 199 -6.57 6.01 -8.63
N THR A 200 -6.63 6.15 -9.95
CA THR A 200 -7.50 7.11 -10.63
C THR A 200 -7.93 6.54 -11.99
N PRO A 201 -8.87 5.57 -12.02
CA PRO A 201 -9.41 5.07 -13.27
C PRO A 201 -10.25 6.14 -13.96
N THR A 202 -10.43 6.03 -15.27
CA THR A 202 -11.36 6.89 -16.01
C THR A 202 -12.81 6.65 -15.58
N THR A 203 -13.65 7.67 -15.72
CA THR A 203 -15.09 7.67 -15.40
C THR A 203 -15.97 7.40 -16.62
N PHE A 204 -15.37 7.24 -17.80
CA PHE A 204 -16.03 6.96 -19.07
C PHE A 204 -15.44 5.72 -19.75
N TRP A 205 -16.16 5.20 -20.74
CA TRP A 205 -15.82 3.97 -21.46
C TRP A 205 -15.55 4.22 -22.93
N GLY A 206 -14.61 3.45 -23.48
CA GLY A 206 -14.24 3.56 -24.88
C GLY A 206 -13.32 4.76 -25.15
N ALA A 207 -13.07 5.06 -26.42
CA ALA A 207 -12.15 6.13 -26.77
C ALA A 207 -12.73 7.51 -26.45
N PRO A 208 -11.89 8.49 -26.08
CA PRO A 208 -12.37 9.84 -25.75
C PRO A 208 -13.09 10.49 -26.94
N THR A 209 -14.18 11.20 -26.66
CA THR A 209 -15.02 11.89 -27.66
C THR A 209 -14.98 13.41 -27.53
N ASN A 210 -14.43 13.92 -26.43
CA ASN A 210 -14.32 15.34 -26.14
C ASN A 210 -13.04 15.67 -25.35
N SER A 211 -12.77 16.95 -25.15
CA SER A 211 -11.54 17.43 -24.50
C SER A 211 -11.44 17.07 -23.01
N GLU A 212 -12.57 16.97 -22.30
CA GLU A 212 -12.60 16.61 -20.88
C GLU A 212 -12.19 15.14 -20.71
N GLN A 213 -12.81 14.24 -21.47
CA GLN A 213 -12.44 12.83 -21.55
C GLN A 213 -10.98 12.65 -22.02
N THR A 214 -10.53 13.51 -22.94
CA THR A 214 -9.12 13.53 -23.40
C THR A 214 -8.17 13.90 -22.26
N THR A 215 -8.56 14.85 -21.40
CA THR A 215 -7.74 15.25 -20.24
C THR A 215 -7.70 14.12 -19.21
N GLU A 216 -8.86 13.53 -18.94
CA GLU A 216 -9.02 12.46 -17.95
C GLU A 216 -8.24 11.19 -18.33
N TYR A 217 -8.37 10.67 -19.56
CA TYR A 217 -7.69 9.42 -19.93
C TYR A 217 -6.16 9.56 -20.01
N LEU A 218 -5.64 10.78 -20.24
CA LEU A 218 -4.20 11.07 -20.18
C LEU A 218 -3.69 11.14 -18.73
N ALA A 219 -4.55 11.58 -17.80
CA ALA A 219 -4.24 11.68 -16.37
C ALA A 219 -4.54 10.40 -15.59
N ALA A 220 -5.21 9.41 -16.21
CA ALA A 220 -5.61 8.18 -15.54
C ALA A 220 -4.42 7.41 -14.98
N ASP A 221 -4.54 6.99 -13.72
CA ASP A 221 -3.56 6.17 -13.02
C ASP A 221 -4.16 4.79 -12.71
N TRP A 222 -3.67 3.81 -13.46
CA TRP A 222 -4.10 2.41 -13.39
C TRP A 222 -3.20 1.55 -12.50
N ASN A 223 -2.30 2.15 -11.72
CA ASN A 223 -1.66 1.45 -10.61
C ASN A 223 -2.74 1.04 -9.60
N ILE A 224 -2.51 -0.08 -8.91
CA ILE A 224 -3.38 -0.52 -7.82
C ILE A 224 -3.01 0.21 -6.52
N LYS A 225 -3.98 0.34 -5.61
CA LYS A 225 -3.79 0.84 -4.24
C LYS A 225 -3.44 -0.32 -3.31
N TYR A 226 -2.89 0.00 -2.13
CA TYR A 226 -2.61 -1.00 -1.09
C TYR A 226 -3.87 -1.73 -0.56
N THR A 227 -5.06 -1.20 -0.86
CA THR A 227 -6.37 -1.80 -0.52
C THR A 227 -6.97 -2.64 -1.65
N SER A 228 -6.25 -2.80 -2.76
CA SER A 228 -6.70 -3.54 -3.93
C SER A 228 -6.91 -5.02 -3.63
N GLY A 229 -7.97 -5.58 -4.22
CA GLY A 229 -8.19 -7.02 -4.27
C GLY A 229 -7.26 -7.78 -5.21
N CYS A 230 -6.29 -7.12 -5.82
CA CYS A 230 -5.29 -7.70 -6.72
C CYS A 230 -3.88 -7.71 -6.11
N LEU A 231 -3.70 -7.14 -4.92
CA LEU A 231 -2.40 -7.00 -4.23
C LEU A 231 -1.92 -8.35 -3.67
N ASN A 232 -0.70 -8.79 -4.02
CA ASN A 232 -0.03 -10.01 -3.58
C ASN A 232 -0.81 -11.32 -3.81
N LEU A 233 -1.61 -11.39 -4.88
CA LEU A 233 -2.41 -12.59 -5.22
C LEU A 233 -2.00 -13.24 -6.54
N GLY A 234 -0.98 -12.69 -7.22
CA GLY A 234 -0.39 -13.17 -8.46
C GLY A 234 0.50 -14.40 -8.27
N LYS A 235 0.54 -15.28 -9.28
CA LYS A 235 1.52 -16.38 -9.34
C LYS A 235 2.87 -15.88 -9.83
N THR A 236 3.96 -16.46 -9.35
CA THR A 236 5.29 -16.19 -9.92
C THR A 236 5.39 -16.72 -11.34
N ILE A 237 5.85 -15.87 -12.26
CA ILE A 237 6.13 -16.24 -13.65
C ILE A 237 7.59 -15.92 -13.91
N ALA A 238 8.45 -16.95 -13.91
CA ALA A 238 9.91 -16.79 -13.89
C ALA A 238 10.47 -15.94 -15.04
N ALA A 239 9.81 -15.95 -16.21
CA ALA A 239 10.21 -15.17 -17.37
C ALA A 239 9.84 -13.67 -17.28
N VAL A 240 9.02 -13.26 -16.31
CA VAL A 240 8.51 -11.89 -16.16
C VAL A 240 8.93 -11.35 -14.80
N THR A 241 10.09 -10.69 -14.74
CA THR A 241 10.73 -10.24 -13.50
C THR A 241 10.45 -8.78 -13.15
N THR A 242 9.85 -8.01 -14.05
CA THR A 242 9.43 -6.63 -13.80
C THR A 242 8.01 -6.40 -14.33
N ASP A 243 7.37 -5.33 -13.87
CA ASP A 243 6.06 -4.86 -14.35
C ASP A 243 6.18 -3.88 -15.54
N LEU A 244 5.06 -3.25 -15.93
CA LEU A 244 4.99 -2.24 -16.99
C LEU A 244 5.82 -0.98 -16.69
N SER A 245 5.98 -0.62 -15.41
CA SER A 245 6.73 0.56 -14.97
C SER A 245 8.22 0.28 -14.68
N GLY A 246 8.63 -0.99 -14.76
CA GLY A 246 9.99 -1.45 -14.46
C GLY A 246 10.21 -1.84 -12.99
N VAL A 247 9.16 -1.87 -12.17
CA VAL A 247 9.21 -2.34 -10.77
C VAL A 247 9.44 -3.84 -10.76
N SER A 248 10.38 -4.30 -9.93
CA SER A 248 10.73 -5.73 -9.80
C SER A 248 9.59 -6.51 -9.15
N ARG A 249 9.34 -7.74 -9.62
CA ARG A 249 8.31 -8.62 -9.07
C ARG A 249 8.92 -9.81 -8.32
N PRO A 250 8.36 -10.22 -7.16
CA PRO A 250 7.37 -9.47 -6.36
C PRO A 250 8.04 -8.33 -5.57
N GLN A 251 7.26 -7.32 -5.20
CA GLN A 251 7.65 -6.36 -4.15
C GLN A 251 7.19 -6.82 -2.76
N GLY A 252 5.99 -7.39 -2.67
CA GLY A 252 5.43 -7.95 -1.45
C GLY A 252 5.59 -9.46 -1.36
N ALA A 253 4.58 -10.13 -0.80
CA ALA A 253 4.60 -11.57 -0.57
C ALA A 253 4.49 -12.38 -1.89
N SER A 254 3.81 -11.84 -2.89
CA SER A 254 3.59 -12.47 -4.20
C SER A 254 3.51 -11.39 -5.27
N TYR A 255 3.39 -11.78 -6.54
CA TYR A 255 3.14 -10.82 -7.62
C TYR A 255 1.79 -10.13 -7.39
N ASP A 256 1.65 -8.91 -7.88
CA ASP A 256 0.33 -8.29 -8.06
C ASP A 256 -0.30 -8.75 -9.36
N ILE A 257 -1.62 -8.94 -9.36
CA ILE A 257 -2.38 -9.26 -10.57
C ILE A 257 -2.50 -8.00 -11.43
N GLY A 258 -2.25 -8.12 -12.73
CA GLY A 258 -2.33 -7.04 -13.71
C GLY A 258 -0.97 -6.50 -14.14
N ALA A 259 -0.99 -5.40 -14.90
CA ALA A 259 0.19 -4.81 -15.54
C ALA A 259 1.21 -4.17 -14.59
N TYR A 260 0.77 -3.77 -13.39
CA TYR A 260 1.59 -3.05 -12.41
C TYR A 260 1.88 -3.88 -11.18
N GLU A 261 3.01 -3.59 -10.53
CA GLU A 261 3.39 -4.05 -9.21
C GLU A 261 3.47 -2.84 -8.26
N LEU A 262 2.81 -2.92 -7.11
CA LEU A 262 2.79 -1.85 -6.11
C LEU A 262 4.14 -1.78 -5.39
N PRO A 263 4.86 -0.65 -5.43
CA PRO A 263 6.12 -0.51 -4.71
C PRO A 263 5.96 -0.66 -3.20
N TYR A 264 6.99 -1.19 -2.54
CA TYR A 264 7.09 -1.23 -1.08
C TYR A 264 8.13 -0.22 -0.59
N PHE A 265 7.85 0.38 0.56
CA PHE A 265 8.76 1.31 1.22
C PHE A 265 9.08 0.84 2.62
N ASN A 266 10.32 1.12 3.02
CA ASN A 266 10.86 0.76 4.32
C ASN A 266 10.70 1.92 5.30
N THR A 267 10.14 1.66 6.48
CA THR A 267 10.18 2.57 7.61
C THR A 267 11.10 2.00 8.69
N THR A 268 12.23 2.67 8.94
CA THR A 268 13.16 2.27 10.00
C THR A 268 12.70 2.89 11.32
N VAL A 269 12.44 2.06 12.33
CA VAL A 269 11.96 2.49 13.64
C VAL A 269 13.07 2.36 14.66
N THR A 270 13.46 3.47 15.27
CA THR A 270 14.49 3.51 16.32
C THR A 270 13.96 4.19 17.56
N PHE A 271 14.35 3.68 18.71
CA PHE A 271 14.04 4.29 20.00
C PHE A 271 15.07 3.91 21.07
N ASN A 272 15.25 4.78 22.06
CA ASN A 272 16.14 4.53 23.19
C ASN A 272 15.44 3.68 24.27
N THR A 273 16.19 3.32 25.31
CA THR A 273 15.62 2.71 26.51
C THR A 273 14.67 3.69 27.21
N GLY A 274 13.53 3.20 27.69
CA GLY A 274 12.57 4.01 28.46
C GLY A 274 11.11 3.86 28.03
N GLY A 275 10.86 3.05 27.00
CA GLY A 275 9.51 2.71 26.55
C GLY A 275 9.54 1.72 25.39
N THR A 276 8.40 1.53 24.76
CA THR A 276 8.21 0.64 23.61
C THR A 276 7.49 1.38 22.48
N VAL A 277 7.69 0.91 21.25
CA VAL A 277 6.94 1.34 20.08
C VAL A 277 6.34 0.10 19.43
N ASN A 278 5.01 -0.05 19.50
CA ASN A 278 4.31 -1.30 19.17
C ASN A 278 5.02 -2.52 19.83
N ALA A 279 5.03 -3.67 19.16
CA ALA A 279 5.80 -4.85 19.54
C ALA A 279 7.16 -4.94 18.80
N LEU A 280 7.75 -3.79 18.46
CA LEU A 280 8.99 -3.70 17.68
C LEU A 280 10.22 -3.66 18.58
N THR A 281 11.37 -4.01 18.00
CA THR A 281 12.71 -3.75 18.53
C THR A 281 13.29 -2.49 17.89
N SER A 282 14.09 -1.74 18.64
CA SER A 282 14.78 -0.57 18.10
C SER A 282 15.75 -0.99 17.00
N GLY A 283 15.61 -0.39 15.82
CA GLY A 283 16.31 -0.76 14.59
C GLY A 283 15.47 -1.59 13.61
N ASP A 284 14.27 -2.02 13.99
CA ASP A 284 13.38 -2.78 13.09
C ASP A 284 13.02 -1.97 11.84
N VAL A 285 12.88 -2.68 10.72
CA VAL A 285 12.48 -2.13 9.43
C VAL A 285 11.12 -2.71 9.04
N LEU A 286 10.12 -1.84 8.92
CA LEU A 286 8.81 -2.20 8.40
C LEU A 286 8.77 -1.99 6.89
N ALA A 287 8.60 -3.07 6.12
CA ALA A 287 8.41 -3.01 4.68
C ALA A 287 6.91 -3.07 4.36
N GLU A 288 6.35 -1.96 3.87
CA GLU A 288 4.90 -1.80 3.69
C GLU A 288 4.57 -1.18 2.33
N PRO A 289 3.42 -1.51 1.72
CA PRO A 289 3.08 -1.06 0.39
C PRO A 289 2.88 0.46 0.32
N LYS A 290 3.23 1.05 -0.83
CA LYS A 290 2.97 2.45 -1.16
C LYS A 290 1.51 2.82 -0.90
N GLY A 291 1.32 3.97 -0.25
CA GLY A 291 0.01 4.51 0.08
C GLY A 291 -0.56 4.04 1.41
N LYS A 292 0.04 3.03 2.07
CA LYS A 292 -0.41 2.57 3.39
C LYS A 292 0.03 3.57 4.47
N PRO A 293 -0.88 4.13 5.29
CA PRO A 293 -0.51 4.86 6.50
C PRO A 293 -0.06 3.88 7.60
N LEU A 294 0.85 4.30 8.47
CA LEU A 294 1.35 3.48 9.58
C LEU A 294 0.96 4.09 10.92
N ALA A 295 0.58 3.23 11.87
CA ALA A 295 0.27 3.65 13.24
C ALA A 295 1.31 3.08 14.21
N PHE A 296 1.81 3.96 15.09
CA PHE A 296 2.83 3.64 16.08
C PHE A 296 2.30 3.98 17.47
N THR A 297 1.94 2.96 18.24
CA THR A 297 1.62 3.07 19.66
C THR A 297 2.92 3.19 20.44
N ILE A 298 3.11 4.33 21.11
CA ILE A 298 4.30 4.67 21.86
C ILE A 298 3.94 4.63 23.34
N THR A 299 4.60 3.75 24.10
CA THR A 299 4.30 3.52 25.52
C THR A 299 5.54 3.73 26.37
N PRO A 300 5.64 4.84 27.12
CA PRO A 300 6.69 5.01 28.12
C PRO A 300 6.61 3.94 29.20
N SER A 301 7.77 3.49 29.68
CA SER A 301 7.86 2.65 30.88
C SER A 301 7.52 3.46 32.14
N ALA A 302 7.28 2.76 33.26
CA ALA A 302 7.05 3.42 34.55
C ALA A 302 8.20 4.39 34.90
N GLY A 303 7.85 5.62 35.29
CA GLY A 303 8.83 6.67 35.59
C GLY A 303 9.50 7.30 34.36
N GLN A 304 9.01 7.03 33.15
CA GLN A 304 9.48 7.63 31.90
C GLN A 304 8.35 8.42 31.22
N GLN A 305 8.74 9.32 30.33
CA GLN A 305 7.85 10.11 29.46
C GLN A 305 8.44 10.18 28.05
N VAL A 306 7.58 10.39 27.06
CA VAL A 306 8.00 10.67 25.68
C VAL A 306 8.72 12.02 25.68
N ALA A 307 10.01 12.03 25.34
CA ALA A 307 10.81 13.23 25.18
C ALA A 307 10.60 13.84 23.78
N SER A 308 10.76 13.04 22.73
CA SER A 308 10.67 13.42 21.32
C SER A 308 10.12 12.27 20.48
N VAL A 309 9.40 12.61 19.41
CA VAL A 309 8.99 11.68 18.35
C VAL A 309 9.25 12.39 17.04
N LYS A 310 10.15 11.85 16.22
CA LYS A 310 10.48 12.40 14.91
C LYS A 310 10.10 11.43 13.80
N TYR A 311 9.34 11.92 12.83
CA TYR A 311 9.09 11.23 11.57
C TYR A 311 9.82 11.95 10.45
N ASN A 312 10.72 11.25 9.74
CA ASN A 312 11.58 11.84 8.72
C ASN A 312 12.32 13.12 9.18
N ASN A 313 12.87 13.07 10.40
CA ASN A 313 13.55 14.18 11.10
C ASN A 313 12.67 15.39 11.47
N VAL A 314 11.35 15.32 11.26
CA VAL A 314 10.39 16.34 11.70
C VAL A 314 9.81 15.93 13.04
N GLU A 315 9.83 16.84 14.02
CA GLU A 315 9.23 16.62 15.35
C GLU A 315 7.69 16.57 15.22
N VAL A 316 7.10 15.46 15.66
CA VAL A 316 5.67 15.15 15.57
C VAL A 316 5.07 14.75 16.92
N LYS A 317 5.79 14.97 18.02
CA LYS A 317 5.32 14.62 19.36
C LYS A 317 3.94 15.19 19.70
N GLU A 318 3.66 16.42 19.28
CA GLU A 318 2.38 17.10 19.52
C GLU A 318 1.23 16.52 18.66
N GLU A 319 1.53 15.64 17.70
CA GLU A 319 0.55 14.94 16.86
C GLU A 319 0.10 13.60 17.48
N LEU A 320 0.66 13.20 18.63
CA LEU A 320 0.23 11.98 19.31
C LEU A 320 -1.19 12.15 19.85
N VAL A 321 -2.05 11.19 19.52
CA VAL A 321 -3.40 11.07 20.09
C VAL A 321 -3.44 9.76 20.88
N ASP A 322 -3.69 9.86 22.19
CA ASP A 322 -3.71 8.72 23.11
C ASP A 322 -2.45 7.83 23.03
N GLY A 323 -1.29 8.46 22.85
CA GLY A 323 0.00 7.77 22.74
C GLY A 323 0.26 7.15 21.37
N VAL A 324 -0.59 7.39 20.37
CA VAL A 324 -0.44 6.87 19.01
C VAL A 324 -0.04 7.98 18.05
N TYR A 325 1.06 7.78 17.32
CA TYR A 325 1.39 8.58 16.15
C TYR A 325 0.90 7.87 14.88
N THR A 326 0.12 8.56 14.06
CA THR A 326 -0.32 8.05 12.74
C THR A 326 0.47 8.75 11.65
N ALA A 327 1.45 8.04 11.08
CA ALA A 327 2.23 8.53 9.96
C ALA A 327 1.37 8.67 8.69
N PRO A 328 1.65 9.66 7.83
CA PRO A 328 0.97 9.80 6.55
C PRO A 328 1.21 8.58 5.65
N ALA A 329 0.38 8.45 4.61
CA ALA A 329 0.52 7.42 3.58
C ALA A 329 1.94 7.38 2.99
N LEU A 330 2.54 6.19 2.92
CA LEU A 330 3.91 6.02 2.44
C LEU A 330 4.06 6.41 0.96
N THR A 331 4.97 7.33 0.68
CA THR A 331 5.36 7.73 -0.70
C THR A 331 6.85 7.50 -0.99
N ALA A 332 7.63 7.20 0.04
CA ALA A 332 9.05 6.87 0.00
C ALA A 332 9.45 6.13 1.30
N ASN A 333 10.70 5.66 1.36
CA ASN A 333 11.28 5.17 2.61
C ASN A 333 11.24 6.25 3.69
N ALA A 334 11.04 5.84 4.94
CA ALA A 334 10.84 6.73 6.07
C ALA A 334 11.65 6.30 7.30
N THR A 335 11.71 7.20 8.28
CA THR A 335 12.27 6.94 9.60
C THR A 335 11.31 7.40 10.69
N LEU A 336 11.22 6.61 11.76
CA LEU A 336 10.61 7.02 13.03
C LEU A 336 11.68 6.92 14.12
N VAL A 337 11.89 8.01 14.85
CA VAL A 337 12.81 8.06 15.99
C VAL A 337 12.02 8.49 17.22
N VAL A 338 12.03 7.68 18.27
CA VAL A 338 11.38 8.01 19.55
C VAL A 338 12.42 8.09 20.66
N GLU A 339 12.41 9.18 21.40
CA GLU A 339 13.25 9.34 22.57
C GLU A 339 12.39 9.42 23.83
N PHE A 340 12.74 8.62 24.82
CA PHE A 340 12.18 8.64 26.17
C PHE A 340 13.15 9.35 27.12
N SER A 341 12.59 9.94 28.17
CA SER A 341 13.33 10.55 29.27
C SER A 341 12.65 10.23 30.60
N ALA A 342 13.41 10.27 31.70
CA ALA A 342 12.84 10.08 33.03
C ALA A 342 11.82 11.20 33.34
N THR A 343 10.72 10.85 34.01
CA THR A 343 9.86 11.87 34.60
C THR A 343 10.64 12.63 35.67
N THR A 344 10.53 13.96 35.70
CA THR A 344 11.16 14.79 36.72
C THR A 344 10.45 14.74 38.07
N SER A 345 9.46 13.85 38.21
CA SER A 345 8.69 13.62 39.43
C SER A 345 9.48 12.74 40.41
N VAL A 346 9.58 13.19 41.66
CA VAL A 346 10.13 12.37 42.74
C VAL A 346 9.13 11.23 43.01
N ASN A 347 9.46 10.01 42.55
CA ASN A 347 8.53 8.88 42.65
C ASN A 347 8.36 8.37 44.10
N GLU A 348 9.35 8.56 44.99
CA GLU A 348 9.23 8.27 46.42
C GLU A 348 10.18 9.16 47.27
N ILE A 349 9.67 9.85 48.30
CA ILE A 349 10.51 10.42 49.36
C ILE A 349 10.69 9.36 50.45
N ASN A 350 11.62 8.45 50.25
CA ASN A 350 11.95 7.45 51.27
C ASN A 350 13.02 8.01 52.21
N SER A 351 12.69 9.04 52.99
CA SER A 351 13.60 9.50 54.05
C SER A 351 13.24 8.84 55.37
N GLY A 352 14.03 7.83 55.76
CA GLY A 352 13.87 7.13 57.03
C GLY A 352 13.92 8.05 58.25
N LEU A 353 14.52 9.24 58.15
CA LEU A 353 14.45 10.30 59.16
C LEU A 353 13.44 11.37 58.73
N VAL A 354 12.40 11.58 59.53
CA VAL A 354 11.37 12.60 59.32
C VAL A 354 11.45 13.61 60.47
N CYS A 355 11.59 14.89 60.15
CA CYS A 355 11.62 15.97 61.14
C CYS A 355 10.59 17.03 60.76
N PHE A 356 9.69 17.38 61.67
CA PHE A 356 8.66 18.40 61.43
C PHE A 356 8.42 19.23 62.69
N ALA A 357 7.91 20.45 62.51
CA ALA A 357 7.52 21.31 63.61
C ALA A 357 6.16 20.88 64.17
N ASN A 358 6.02 20.88 65.50
CA ASN A 358 4.79 20.59 66.22
C ASN A 358 4.64 21.61 67.36
N GLY A 359 3.97 22.73 67.09
CA GLY A 359 3.93 23.88 68.01
C GLY A 359 5.34 24.39 68.34
N ASN A 360 5.63 24.64 69.62
CA ASN A 360 6.95 25.07 70.10
C ASN A 360 7.94 23.90 70.24
N SER A 361 7.93 22.96 69.30
CA SER A 361 8.82 21.80 69.33
C SER A 361 9.12 21.27 67.94
N ILE A 362 10.22 20.53 67.84
CA ILE A 362 10.55 19.72 66.66
C ILE A 362 10.32 18.27 67.03
N GLU A 363 9.49 17.59 66.25
CA GLU A 363 9.30 16.16 66.34
C GLU A 363 10.20 15.47 65.33
N ILE A 364 11.05 14.56 65.84
CA ILE A 364 12.06 13.83 65.08
C ILE A 364 11.68 12.35 65.16
N CYS A 365 11.44 11.72 64.01
CA CYS A 365 10.99 10.34 63.88
C CYS A 365 11.94 9.53 62.99
N GLY A 366 12.04 8.22 63.25
CA GLY A 366 12.75 7.29 62.37
C GLY A 366 14.22 7.07 62.73
N MET A 367 14.55 7.26 64.01
CA MET A 367 15.91 7.11 64.56
C MET A 367 16.09 5.74 65.20
N LYS A 368 17.31 5.21 65.17
CA LYS A 368 17.64 3.94 65.86
C LYS A 368 18.17 4.22 67.26
N ALA A 369 17.83 3.34 68.22
CA ALA A 369 18.34 3.45 69.58
C ALA A 369 19.89 3.50 69.58
N GLY A 370 20.45 4.50 70.27
CA GLY A 370 21.88 4.77 70.36
C GLY A 370 22.41 5.81 69.36
N GLU A 371 21.65 6.20 68.34
CA GLU A 371 22.05 7.26 67.39
C GLU A 371 22.09 8.62 68.09
N GLU A 372 23.13 9.41 67.79
CA GLU A 372 23.24 10.76 68.35
C GLU A 372 22.37 11.75 67.56
N ILE A 373 21.51 12.44 68.29
CA ILE A 373 20.60 13.49 67.84
C ILE A 373 21.20 14.83 68.26
N ASN A 374 21.40 15.72 67.30
CA ASN A 374 21.82 17.10 67.56
C ASN A 374 20.85 18.07 66.89
N VAL A 375 20.35 19.04 67.65
CA VAL A 375 19.57 20.16 67.11
C VAL A 375 20.36 21.44 67.27
N TYR A 376 20.59 22.14 66.17
CA TYR A 376 21.30 23.41 66.14
C TYR A 376 20.36 24.55 65.75
N SER A 377 20.57 25.74 66.31
CA SER A 377 20.02 26.97 65.75
C SER A 377 20.60 27.21 64.35
N ILE A 378 19.97 28.10 63.57
CA ILE A 378 20.50 28.53 62.26
C ILE A 378 21.89 29.20 62.36
N THR A 379 22.26 29.71 63.53
CA THR A 379 23.58 30.29 63.81
C THR A 379 24.63 29.25 64.20
N GLY A 380 24.26 27.97 64.27
CA GLY A 380 25.16 26.86 64.61
C GLY A 380 25.31 26.56 66.10
N ALA A 381 24.54 27.22 66.97
CA ALA A 381 24.56 26.92 68.40
C ALA A 381 23.84 25.58 68.66
N ALA A 382 24.48 24.66 69.39
CA ALA A 382 23.85 23.40 69.80
C ALA A 382 22.80 23.67 70.89
N LEU A 383 21.55 23.31 70.62
CA LEU A 383 20.41 23.52 71.52
C LEU A 383 20.00 22.22 72.23
N PHE A 384 20.26 21.08 71.59
CA PHE A 384 19.91 19.77 72.11
C PHE A 384 20.89 18.73 71.60
N THR A 385 21.38 17.88 72.50
CA THR A 385 22.22 16.71 72.16
C THR A 385 21.79 15.53 73.04
N GLN A 386 21.39 14.43 72.40
CA GLN A 386 21.02 13.20 73.11
C GLN A 386 21.27 11.98 72.23
N LYS A 387 21.52 10.81 72.85
CA LYS A 387 21.37 9.54 72.15
C LYS A 387 19.89 9.13 72.13
N ALA A 388 19.40 8.73 70.96
CA ALA A 388 18.05 8.24 70.77
C ALA A 388 17.81 7.02 71.67
N VAL A 389 16.74 7.07 72.48
CA VAL A 389 16.29 5.92 73.27
C VAL A 389 15.10 5.24 72.58
N ASN A 390 14.25 6.05 71.94
CA ASN A 390 13.07 5.64 71.20
C ASN A 390 13.19 6.08 69.72
N ASN A 391 12.30 5.57 68.88
CA ASN A 391 12.20 5.94 67.46
C ASN A 391 11.73 7.39 67.23
N THR A 392 11.22 8.05 68.27
CA THR A 392 10.73 9.43 68.23
C THR A 392 11.30 10.24 69.39
N VAL A 393 11.66 11.49 69.12
CA VAL A 393 12.07 12.50 70.12
C VAL A 393 11.38 13.81 69.81
N ASN A 394 10.88 14.47 70.86
CA ASN A 394 10.37 15.82 70.80
C ASN A 394 11.39 16.77 71.44
N VAL A 395 11.81 17.80 70.70
CA VAL A 395 12.76 18.81 71.16
C VAL A 395 12.06 20.16 71.25
N PRO A 396 11.78 20.67 72.47
CA PRO A 396 11.18 21.99 72.64
C PRO A 396 12.09 23.10 72.11
N VAL A 397 11.54 23.97 71.27
CA VAL A 397 12.25 25.12 70.67
C VAL A 397 11.29 26.30 70.49
N THR A 398 11.84 27.50 70.31
CA THR A 398 11.05 28.68 69.94
C THR A 398 10.80 28.74 68.43
N ARG A 399 10.05 29.75 67.97
CA ARG A 399 9.92 30.05 66.54
C ARG A 399 11.31 30.30 65.93
N GLY A 400 11.61 29.68 64.80
CA GLY A 400 12.93 29.77 64.18
C GLY A 400 13.26 28.68 63.18
N ILE A 401 14.47 28.74 62.61
CA ILE A 401 15.00 27.74 61.69
C ILE A 401 16.06 26.92 62.42
N TYR A 402 15.96 25.60 62.29
CA TYR A 402 16.82 24.65 62.98
C TYR A 402 17.42 23.63 62.02
N LEU A 403 18.61 23.16 62.35
CA LEU A 403 19.24 22.01 61.70
C LEU A 403 19.21 20.83 62.66
N VAL A 404 18.51 19.76 62.26
CA VAL A 404 18.46 18.50 62.98
C VAL A 404 19.43 17.54 62.33
N LYS A 405 20.44 17.09 63.06
CA LYS A 405 21.40 16.07 62.64
C LYS A 405 21.16 14.79 63.43
N VAL A 406 20.92 13.68 62.74
CA VAL A 406 20.90 12.35 63.34
C VAL A 406 21.84 11.45 62.55
N ALA A 407 22.84 10.88 63.22
CA ALA A 407 23.93 10.16 62.57
C ALA A 407 24.55 10.99 61.41
N ASN A 408 24.45 10.49 60.17
CA ASN A 408 24.97 11.14 58.96
C ASN A 408 23.90 11.92 58.17
N GLN A 409 22.68 12.06 58.70
CA GLN A 409 21.58 12.78 58.06
C GLN A 409 21.38 14.15 58.70
N VAL A 410 21.10 15.17 57.87
CA VAL A 410 20.75 16.52 58.33
C VAL A 410 19.43 16.96 57.68
N LYS A 411 18.52 17.51 58.48
CA LYS A 411 17.25 18.07 58.04
C LYS A 411 17.12 19.51 58.52
N LYS A 412 16.64 20.40 57.65
CA LYS A 412 16.22 21.74 58.03
C LYS A 412 14.76 21.69 58.47
N VAL A 413 14.46 22.23 59.63
CA VAL A 413 13.08 22.36 60.13
C VAL A 413 12.82 23.83 60.40
N VAL A 414 11.66 24.31 59.95
CA VAL A 414 11.17 25.65 60.26
C VAL A 414 10.05 25.48 61.28
N VAL A 415 10.19 26.10 62.45
CA VAL A 415 9.18 26.14 63.50
C VAL A 415 8.54 27.51 63.44
N ASP A 416 7.27 27.52 63.06
CA ASP A 416 6.50 28.74 62.82
C ASP A 416 5.85 29.32 64.04
#